data_AF-A0AAV7LY14-F1
#
_entry.id   AF-A0AAV7LY14-F1
#
_cell.length_a   1.000
_cell.length_b   1.000
_cell.length_c   1.000
_cell.angle_alpha   90.00
_cell.angle_beta   90.00
_cell.angle_gamma   90.00
#
_symmetry.space_group_name_H-M   'P 1'
#
loop_
_entity.id
_entity.type
_entity.pdbx_description
1 polymer ?
#
loop_
_entity_poly.entity_id
_entity_poly.type
_entity_poly.pdbx_seq_one_letter_code
_entity_poly.pdbx_strand_id
1 'polypeptide(L)'
;MKDDNMTDVNGLCTGKEKLDSLDASVFEMKDFTLPFYAHKATLALAQALHDLLQCKNEEGPFRDRSCADPKAFKPWQMFHYVKNVRLKSSTGSEFVFDSYGDSQPLFDLLYWHMTSNYTSSYVKVGTYNGRAPPGSKVVINASAILWGGKYSQVLVEAVLAMLRYLVMKLDIKQKR
;
A
#
# COMPACT_ATOMS: atom_id res chain seq x y z
N MET A 1 23.63 4.06 -35.73
CA MET A 1 22.84 4.58 -36.85
C MET A 1 21.84 3.49 -37.24
N LYS A 2 20.63 3.58 -36.71
CA LYS A 2 19.44 2.84 -37.14
C LYS A 2 18.28 3.78 -36.89
N ASP A 3 17.83 4.39 -37.97
CA ASP A 3 16.71 5.32 -38.02
C ASP A 3 15.42 4.49 -38.01
N ASP A 4 14.69 4.51 -36.90
CA ASP A 4 13.28 4.11 -36.87
C ASP A 4 12.45 5.37 -36.61
N ASN A 5 11.82 5.82 -37.69
CA ASN A 5 11.04 7.02 -37.86
C ASN A 5 9.83 7.04 -36.89
N MET A 6 9.96 7.70 -35.72
CA MET A 6 8.90 7.76 -34.69
C MET A 6 8.13 9.09 -34.65
N THR A 7 8.13 9.83 -35.75
CA THR A 7 7.26 11.02 -35.91
C THR A 7 6.88 11.16 -37.37
N ASP A 8 5.58 11.31 -37.65
CA ASP A 8 5.13 11.91 -38.90
C ASP A 8 5.82 13.28 -39.08
N VAL A 9 5.94 13.74 -40.32
CA VAL A 9 6.64 14.98 -40.72
C VAL A 9 6.15 16.24 -39.98
N ASN A 10 5.02 16.15 -39.26
CA ASN A 10 4.42 17.21 -38.43
C ASN A 10 4.35 16.92 -36.90
N GLY A 11 4.97 15.86 -36.38
CA GLY A 11 4.93 15.53 -34.95
C GLY A 11 3.56 15.10 -34.40
N LEU A 12 2.64 14.69 -35.29
CA LEU A 12 1.31 14.20 -34.93
C LEU A 12 1.37 12.69 -34.59
N CYS A 13 0.61 12.28 -33.57
CA CYS A 13 0.45 10.87 -33.23
C CYS A 13 -0.40 10.14 -34.28
N THR A 14 0.07 8.98 -34.72
CA THR A 14 -0.55 8.11 -35.73
C THR A 14 -1.58 7.14 -35.15
N GLY A 15 -1.56 6.92 -33.83
CA GLY A 15 -2.37 5.91 -33.14
C GLY A 15 -1.92 4.47 -33.37
N LYS A 16 -0.78 4.26 -34.05
CA LYS A 16 -0.17 2.96 -34.33
C LYS A 16 1.15 2.76 -33.57
N GLU A 17 1.51 3.72 -32.72
CA GLU A 17 2.68 3.65 -31.86
C GLU A 17 2.55 2.43 -30.93
N LYS A 18 3.67 1.74 -30.71
CA LYS A 18 3.73 0.60 -29.80
C LYS A 18 4.10 1.10 -28.41
N LEU A 19 3.30 0.78 -27.39
CA LEU A 19 3.68 1.13 -26.01
C LEU A 19 4.99 0.47 -25.58
N ASP A 20 5.27 -0.74 -26.08
CA ASP A 20 6.46 -1.52 -25.74
C ASP A 20 7.77 -0.89 -26.26
N SER A 21 7.70 0.10 -27.15
CA SER A 21 8.89 0.85 -27.58
C SER A 21 9.27 1.97 -26.62
N LEU A 22 8.42 2.28 -25.63
CA LEU A 22 8.69 3.26 -24.59
C LEU A 22 9.45 2.63 -23.42
N ASP A 23 10.32 3.41 -22.79
CA ASP A 23 10.98 2.99 -21.56
C ASP A 23 9.92 2.78 -20.46
N ALA A 24 9.97 1.63 -19.77
CA ALA A 24 9.04 1.29 -18.68
C ALA A 24 9.03 2.33 -17.54
N SER A 25 10.09 3.13 -17.42
CA SER A 25 10.15 4.27 -16.49
C SER A 25 9.10 5.35 -16.78
N VAL A 26 8.65 5.48 -18.03
CA VAL A 26 7.55 6.40 -18.42
C VAL A 26 6.25 6.05 -17.70
N PHE A 27 6.05 4.77 -17.36
CA PHE A 27 4.84 4.27 -16.70
C PHE A 27 4.99 4.13 -15.18
N GLU A 28 6.12 4.57 -14.59
CA GLU A 28 6.43 4.47 -13.15
C GLU A 28 6.07 3.09 -12.53
N MET A 29 6.25 1.99 -13.27
CA MET A 29 5.79 0.63 -12.88
C MET A 29 6.56 -0.04 -11.72
N LYS A 30 7.19 0.75 -10.84
CA LYS A 30 7.96 0.22 -9.71
C LYS A 30 7.12 0.06 -8.44
N ASP A 31 6.00 0.78 -8.33
CA ASP A 31 5.11 0.72 -7.18
C ASP A 31 3.68 0.38 -7.57
N PHE A 32 3.25 -0.84 -7.25
CA PHE A 32 1.88 -1.31 -7.48
C PHE A 32 0.96 -1.10 -6.27
N THR A 33 1.40 -0.38 -5.24
CA THR A 33 0.63 -0.18 -4.00
C THR A 33 -0.72 0.47 -4.28
N LEU A 34 -0.75 1.60 -5.01
CA LEU A 34 -1.99 2.30 -5.34
C LEU A 34 -2.91 1.47 -6.25
N PRO A 35 -2.45 0.92 -7.39
CA PRO A 35 -3.26 0.00 -8.20
C PRO A 35 -3.80 -1.20 -7.42
N PHE A 36 -2.99 -1.77 -6.53
CA PHE A 36 -3.39 -2.89 -5.69
C PHE A 36 -4.54 -2.50 -4.75
N TYR A 37 -4.44 -1.37 -4.06
CA TYR A 37 -5.52 -0.90 -3.19
C TYR A 37 -6.78 -0.50 -3.97
N ALA A 38 -6.63 0.10 -5.16
CA ALA A 38 -7.77 0.39 -6.04
C ALA A 38 -8.47 -0.90 -6.50
N HIS A 39 -7.70 -1.93 -6.83
CA HIS A 39 -8.22 -3.26 -7.15
C HIS A 39 -8.91 -3.92 -5.94
N LYS A 40 -8.34 -3.79 -4.74
CA LYS A 40 -8.96 -4.29 -3.51
C LYS A 40 -10.26 -3.56 -3.18
N ALA A 41 -10.31 -2.25 -3.36
CA ALA A 41 -11.50 -1.44 -3.13
C ALA A 41 -12.65 -1.82 -4.09
N THR A 42 -12.34 -2.02 -5.37
CA THR A 42 -13.32 -2.49 -6.37
C THR A 42 -13.83 -3.89 -6.06
N LEU A 43 -12.94 -4.83 -5.69
CA LEU A 43 -13.36 -6.16 -5.23
C LEU A 43 -14.20 -6.12 -3.96
N ALA A 44 -13.86 -5.26 -3.01
CA ALA A 44 -14.63 -5.12 -1.78
C ALA A 44 -16.04 -4.60 -2.06
N LEU A 45 -16.18 -3.60 -2.93
CA LEU A 45 -17.48 -3.09 -3.33
C LEU A 45 -18.31 -4.14 -4.07
N ALA A 46 -17.68 -4.90 -4.98
CA ALA A 46 -18.34 -5.98 -5.70
C ALA A 46 -18.82 -7.08 -4.75
N GLN A 47 -18.01 -7.48 -3.77
CA GLN A 47 -18.40 -8.45 -2.76
C GLN A 47 -19.53 -7.92 -1.87
N ALA A 48 -19.45 -6.68 -1.41
CA ALA A 48 -20.52 -6.06 -0.62
C ALA A 48 -21.86 -6.03 -1.37
N LEU A 49 -21.82 -5.72 -2.67
CA LEU A 49 -23.01 -5.74 -3.52
C LEU A 49 -23.53 -7.17 -3.71
N HIS A 50 -22.63 -8.14 -3.87
CA HIS A 50 -22.99 -9.55 -3.93
C HIS A 50 -23.69 -10.01 -2.65
N ASP A 51 -23.15 -9.67 -1.48
CA ASP A 51 -23.72 -10.02 -0.17
C ASP A 51 -25.09 -9.36 0.04
N LEU A 52 -25.27 -8.12 -0.44
CA LEU A 52 -26.56 -7.43 -0.46
C LEU A 52 -27.57 -8.19 -1.32
N LEU A 53 -27.18 -8.59 -2.54
CA LEU A 53 -28.04 -9.31 -3.48
C LEU A 53 -28.41 -10.72 -3.03
N GLN A 54 -27.52 -11.40 -2.31
CA GLN A 54 -27.73 -12.75 -1.79
C GLN A 54 -28.42 -12.78 -0.42
N CYS A 55 -28.70 -11.61 0.16
CA CYS A 55 -29.32 -11.52 1.47
C CYS A 55 -30.72 -12.17 1.47
N LYS A 56 -30.96 -13.07 2.43
CA LYS A 56 -32.25 -13.71 2.66
C LYS A 56 -32.97 -13.02 3.81
N ASN A 57 -34.26 -12.73 3.59
CA ASN A 57 -35.13 -12.27 4.68
C ASN A 57 -35.11 -13.31 5.81
N GLU A 58 -35.16 -12.84 7.06
CA GLU A 58 -34.95 -13.61 8.30
C GLU A 58 -33.48 -13.85 8.70
N GLU A 59 -32.53 -13.58 7.80
CA GLU A 59 -31.08 -13.61 8.06
C GLU A 59 -30.43 -12.24 7.84
N GLY A 60 -31.22 -11.23 7.51
CA GLY A 60 -30.74 -9.92 7.13
C GLY A 60 -30.17 -9.10 8.31
N PRO A 61 -29.22 -8.19 8.05
CA PRO A 61 -28.52 -7.46 9.10
C PRO A 61 -29.30 -6.28 9.69
N PHE A 62 -30.49 -5.97 9.17
CA PHE A 62 -31.27 -4.81 9.58
C PHE A 62 -32.44 -5.19 10.50
N ARG A 63 -33.25 -4.19 10.89
CA ARG A 63 -34.43 -4.39 11.76
C ARG A 63 -35.32 -5.51 11.22
N ASP A 64 -35.88 -6.29 12.14
CA ASP A 64 -36.75 -7.44 11.83
C ASP A 64 -36.06 -8.49 10.94
N ARG A 65 -34.72 -8.55 10.99
CA ARG A 65 -33.87 -9.43 10.18
C ARG A 65 -34.12 -9.25 8.67
N SER A 66 -34.39 -8.00 8.28
CA SER A 66 -34.65 -7.61 6.90
C SER A 66 -33.35 -7.35 6.13
N CYS A 67 -33.44 -7.51 4.81
CA CYS A 67 -32.40 -7.17 3.85
C CYS A 67 -32.61 -5.77 3.26
N ALA A 68 -31.53 -5.15 2.76
CA ALA A 68 -31.67 -3.94 1.97
C ALA A 68 -32.28 -4.25 0.60
N ASP A 69 -33.11 -3.36 0.07
CA ASP A 69 -33.62 -3.47 -1.30
C ASP A 69 -32.47 -3.19 -2.29
N PRO A 70 -32.08 -4.15 -3.15
CA PRO A 70 -31.03 -3.93 -4.15
C PRO A 70 -31.28 -2.78 -5.11
N LYS A 71 -32.54 -2.37 -5.30
CA LYS A 71 -32.91 -1.26 -6.20
C LYS A 71 -32.99 0.09 -5.51
N ALA A 72 -33.08 0.12 -4.18
CA ALA A 72 -33.39 1.34 -3.43
C ALA A 72 -32.65 1.47 -2.09
N PHE A 73 -31.55 0.72 -1.90
CA PHE A 73 -30.75 0.77 -0.69
C PHE A 73 -30.23 2.19 -0.41
N LYS A 74 -30.15 2.55 0.87
CA LYS A 74 -29.56 3.80 1.33
C LYS A 74 -28.04 3.63 1.47
N PRO A 75 -27.24 4.71 1.34
CA PRO A 75 -25.78 4.63 1.49
C PRO A 75 -25.31 3.94 2.78
N TRP A 76 -26.00 4.17 3.90
CA TRP A 76 -25.67 3.53 5.18
C TRP A 76 -25.93 2.01 5.21
N GLN A 77 -26.90 1.52 4.42
CA GLN A 77 -27.15 0.09 4.25
C GLN A 77 -26.02 -0.55 3.46
N MET A 78 -25.58 0.10 2.37
CA MET A 78 -24.41 -0.36 1.61
C MET A 78 -23.14 -0.33 2.46
N PHE A 79 -22.95 0.71 3.27
CA PHE A 79 -21.81 0.79 4.19
C PHE A 79 -21.76 -0.39 5.16
N HIS A 80 -22.90 -0.90 5.63
CA HIS A 80 -22.93 -2.11 6.45
C HIS A 80 -22.32 -3.31 5.71
N TYR A 81 -22.72 -3.55 4.45
CA TYR A 81 -22.15 -4.65 3.67
C TYR A 81 -20.65 -4.44 3.42
N VAL A 82 -20.24 -3.24 2.99
CA VAL A 82 -18.82 -2.91 2.75
C VAL A 82 -17.96 -3.17 3.99
N LYS A 83 -18.40 -2.71 5.17
CA LYS A 83 -17.66 -2.88 6.43
C LYS A 83 -17.46 -4.35 6.82
N ASN A 84 -18.37 -5.23 6.39
CA ASN A 84 -18.34 -6.65 6.76
C ASN A 84 -17.74 -7.56 5.67
N VAL A 85 -17.23 -6.99 4.57
CA VAL A 85 -16.59 -7.74 3.50
C VAL A 85 -15.41 -8.57 4.01
N ARG A 86 -15.32 -9.81 3.52
CA ARG A 86 -14.17 -10.69 3.69
C ARG A 86 -13.68 -11.21 2.35
N LEU A 87 -12.55 -10.69 1.87
CA LEU A 87 -11.93 -11.17 0.64
C LEU A 87 -10.81 -12.14 0.98
N LYS A 88 -10.89 -13.37 0.46
CA LYS A 88 -9.83 -14.37 0.53
C LYS A 88 -9.03 -14.39 -0.76
N SER A 89 -7.71 -14.31 -0.66
CA SER A 89 -6.80 -14.56 -1.78
C SER A 89 -6.59 -16.06 -1.98
N SER A 90 -6.19 -16.45 -3.20
CA SER A 90 -5.75 -17.82 -3.51
C SER A 90 -4.60 -18.31 -2.62
N THR A 91 -3.80 -17.39 -2.07
CA THR A 91 -2.70 -17.68 -1.15
C THR A 91 -3.15 -17.79 0.32
N GLY A 92 -4.45 -17.70 0.59
CA GLY A 92 -5.03 -17.75 1.94
C GLY A 92 -4.98 -16.44 2.72
N SER A 93 -4.42 -15.36 2.15
CA SER A 93 -4.45 -14.04 2.79
C SER A 93 -5.87 -13.45 2.78
N GLU A 94 -6.27 -12.85 3.91
CA GLU A 94 -7.58 -12.21 4.07
C GLU A 94 -7.46 -10.69 4.11
N PHE A 95 -8.31 -10.01 3.32
CA PHE A 95 -8.56 -8.57 3.41
C PHE A 95 -9.92 -8.35 4.06
N VAL A 96 -9.91 -7.66 5.22
CA VAL A 96 -11.10 -7.31 6.01
C VAL A 96 -10.91 -5.91 6.60
N PHE A 97 -12.01 -5.22 6.87
CA PHE A 97 -12.01 -3.97 7.61
C PHE A 97 -12.09 -4.23 9.11
N ASP A 98 -11.55 -3.31 9.91
CA ASP A 98 -11.69 -3.33 11.36
C ASP A 98 -12.98 -2.61 11.83
N SER A 99 -13.13 -2.45 13.15
CA SER A 99 -14.27 -1.76 13.75
C SER A 99 -14.40 -0.29 13.34
N TYR A 100 -13.29 0.35 12.94
CA TYR A 100 -13.23 1.75 12.51
C TYR A 100 -13.38 1.90 10.99
N GLY A 101 -13.34 0.80 10.24
CA GLY A 101 -13.41 0.80 8.78
C GLY A 101 -12.03 0.88 8.12
N ASP A 102 -10.95 0.73 8.89
CA ASP A 102 -9.60 0.71 8.36
C ASP A 102 -9.27 -0.68 7.79
N SER A 103 -8.66 -0.70 6.61
CA SER A 103 -8.05 -1.93 6.10
C SER A 103 -6.77 -2.21 6.88
N GLN A 104 -6.49 -3.48 7.16
CA GLN A 104 -5.33 -3.81 7.96
C GLN A 104 -4.02 -3.40 7.29
N PRO A 105 -3.15 -2.68 8.00
CA PRO A 105 -1.90 -2.21 7.44
C PRO A 105 -0.91 -3.36 7.29
N LEU A 106 -0.53 -3.62 6.04
CA LEU A 106 0.63 -4.43 5.68
C LEU A 106 1.51 -3.57 4.78
N PHE A 107 2.69 -3.21 5.28
CA PHE A 107 3.61 -2.31 4.56
C PHE A 107 4.97 -2.95 4.39
N ASP A 108 5.59 -2.68 3.25
CA ASP A 108 7.00 -2.96 3.05
C ASP A 108 7.83 -1.81 3.60
N LEU A 109 8.85 -2.15 4.39
CA LEU A 109 9.83 -1.17 4.85
C LEU A 109 10.90 -1.04 3.78
N LEU A 110 10.95 0.12 3.13
CA LEU A 110 11.87 0.41 2.05
C LEU A 110 13.04 1.26 2.58
N TYR A 111 14.25 0.85 2.22
CA TYR A 111 15.48 1.59 2.47
C TYR A 111 15.94 2.25 1.16
N TRP A 112 16.17 3.56 1.22
CA TRP A 112 16.73 4.29 0.09
C TRP A 112 18.23 4.04 0.01
N HIS A 113 18.64 3.27 -0.99
CA HIS A 113 20.02 2.91 -1.24
C HIS A 113 20.55 3.71 -2.42
N MET A 114 21.71 4.35 -2.23
CA MET A 114 22.46 4.99 -3.31
C MET A 114 23.69 4.13 -3.61
N THR A 115 23.82 3.72 -4.86
CA THR A 115 24.99 2.96 -5.32
C THR A 115 26.18 3.87 -5.54
N SER A 116 27.39 3.30 -5.65
CA SER A 116 28.62 4.04 -5.97
C SER A 116 28.57 4.79 -7.30
N ASN A 117 27.65 4.41 -8.20
CA ASN A 117 27.48 5.01 -9.52
C ASN A 117 26.42 6.13 -9.50
N TYR A 118 26.09 6.68 -8.32
CA TYR A 118 25.08 7.72 -8.11
C TYR A 118 23.66 7.34 -8.55
N THR A 119 23.40 6.05 -8.79
CA THR A 119 22.04 5.57 -9.02
C THR A 119 21.38 5.28 -7.69
N SER A 120 20.09 5.62 -7.58
CA SER A 120 19.34 5.43 -6.36
C SER A 120 18.19 4.44 -6.57
N SER A 121 17.99 3.56 -5.60
CA SER A 121 16.93 2.55 -5.62
C SER A 121 16.35 2.36 -4.22
N TYR A 122 15.09 1.93 -4.17
CA TYR A 122 14.47 1.47 -2.94
C TYR A 122 14.67 -0.04 -2.82
N VAL A 123 15.19 -0.47 -1.67
CA VAL A 123 15.39 -1.89 -1.36
C VAL A 123 14.47 -2.24 -0.19
N LYS A 124 13.70 -3.31 -0.33
CA LYS A 124 12.90 -3.83 0.78
C LYS A 124 13.82 -4.39 1.86
N VAL A 125 13.74 -3.83 3.06
CA VAL A 125 14.53 -4.24 4.23
C VAL A 125 13.66 -4.83 5.34
N GLY A 126 12.36 -4.85 5.17
CA GLY A 126 11.47 -5.41 6.18
C GLY A 126 10.00 -5.32 5.81
N THR A 127 9.17 -5.69 6.77
CA THR A 127 7.71 -5.58 6.68
C THR A 127 7.13 -5.10 8.01
N TYR A 128 6.02 -4.38 7.92
CA TYR A 128 5.15 -4.06 9.03
C TYR A 128 3.82 -4.81 8.84
N ASN A 129 3.41 -5.57 9.85
CA ASN A 129 2.12 -6.26 9.90
C ASN A 129 1.31 -5.80 11.11
N GLY A 130 0.26 -5.01 10.86
CA GLY A 130 -0.62 -4.51 11.92
C GLY A 130 -1.37 -5.59 12.70
N ARG A 131 -1.56 -6.79 12.13
CA ARG A 131 -2.22 -7.93 12.79
C ARG A 131 -1.33 -8.69 13.75
N ALA A 132 -0.01 -8.52 13.65
CA ALA A 132 0.90 -9.29 14.49
C ALA A 132 0.82 -8.84 15.96
N PRO A 133 1.06 -9.75 16.93
CA PRO A 133 1.14 -9.40 18.35
C PRO A 133 2.12 -8.24 18.63
N PRO A 134 1.91 -7.45 19.69
CA PRO A 134 2.88 -6.47 20.16
C PRO A 134 4.29 -7.07 20.23
N GLY A 135 5.29 -6.37 19.69
CA GLY A 135 6.66 -6.86 19.59
C GLY A 135 7.00 -7.66 18.32
N SER A 136 6.00 -8.10 17.53
CA SER A 136 6.19 -8.82 16.26
C SER A 136 5.60 -8.11 15.04
N LYS A 137 5.12 -6.88 15.24
CA LYS A 137 4.55 -6.04 14.18
C LYS A 137 5.56 -5.61 13.13
N VAL A 138 6.84 -5.58 13.47
CA VAL A 138 7.92 -5.13 12.57
C VAL A 138 8.94 -6.25 12.46
N VAL A 139 9.24 -6.65 11.23
CA VAL A 139 10.36 -7.55 10.93
C VAL A 139 11.32 -6.79 10.04
N ILE A 140 12.55 -6.59 10.51
CA ILE A 140 13.60 -5.87 9.79
C ILE A 140 14.79 -6.81 9.57
N ASN A 141 15.21 -6.91 8.32
CA ASN A 141 16.48 -7.49 7.94
C ASN A 141 17.58 -6.41 8.02
N ALA A 142 18.20 -6.27 9.19
CA ALA A 142 19.20 -5.25 9.44
C ALA A 142 20.43 -5.37 8.52
N SER A 143 20.79 -6.59 8.08
CA SER A 143 21.94 -6.79 7.19
C SER A 143 21.71 -6.27 5.77
N ALA A 144 20.46 -5.96 5.40
CA ALA A 144 20.13 -5.33 4.12
C ALA A 144 20.25 -3.79 4.16
N ILE A 145 20.56 -3.19 5.33
CA ILE A 145 20.66 -1.74 5.52
C ILE A 145 22.14 -1.33 5.55
N LEU A 146 22.50 -0.31 4.75
CA LEU A 146 23.84 0.26 4.71
C LEU A 146 23.86 1.70 5.26
N TRP A 147 24.26 1.87 6.51
CA TRP A 147 24.37 3.18 7.14
C TRP A 147 25.42 4.04 6.44
N GLY A 148 25.04 5.26 6.08
CA GLY A 148 25.90 6.17 5.29
C GLY A 148 26.34 5.61 3.94
N GLY A 149 25.62 4.60 3.41
CA GLY A 149 25.93 3.92 2.15
C GLY A 149 27.11 2.93 2.21
N LYS A 150 27.73 2.74 3.39
CA LYS A 150 28.96 1.94 3.51
C LYS A 150 28.98 0.96 4.70
N TYR A 151 28.26 1.25 5.78
CA TYR A 151 28.40 0.50 7.03
C TYR A 151 27.22 -0.44 7.26
N SER A 152 27.47 -1.74 7.46
CA SER A 152 26.42 -2.73 7.77
C SER A 152 25.97 -2.73 9.23
N GLN A 153 26.63 -1.95 10.09
CA GLN A 153 26.29 -1.77 11.50
C GLN A 153 26.14 -0.27 11.79
N VAL A 154 25.21 0.05 12.69
CA VAL A 154 25.09 1.41 13.22
C VAL A 154 26.28 1.64 14.15
N LEU A 155 27.08 2.66 13.89
CA LEU A 155 28.11 3.09 14.84
C LEU A 155 27.41 3.50 16.14
N VAL A 156 27.84 2.93 17.26
CA VAL A 156 27.30 3.26 18.59
C VAL A 156 27.34 4.78 18.84
N GLU A 157 28.37 5.45 18.31
CA GLU A 157 28.48 6.92 18.33
C GLU A 157 27.36 7.65 17.58
N ALA A 158 26.85 7.09 16.48
CA ALA A 158 25.71 7.67 15.76
C ALA A 158 24.40 7.54 16.56
N VAL A 159 24.20 6.43 17.28
CA VAL A 159 23.07 6.25 18.20
C VAL A 159 23.19 7.19 19.39
N LEU A 160 24.38 7.32 19.97
CA LEU A 160 24.65 8.27 21.05
C LEU A 160 24.45 9.72 20.59
N ALA A 161 24.83 10.08 19.37
CA ALA A 161 24.59 11.41 18.81
C ALA A 161 23.09 11.68 18.60
N MET A 162 22.32 10.71 18.10
CA MET A 162 20.86 10.81 17.97
C MET A 162 20.17 10.95 19.34
N LEU A 163 20.59 10.15 20.33
CA LEU A 163 20.09 10.26 21.70
C LEU A 163 20.43 11.61 22.33
N ARG A 164 21.67 12.09 22.17
CA ARG A 164 22.08 13.44 22.63
C ARG A 164 21.24 14.53 21.97
N TYR A 165 20.98 14.43 20.67
CA TYR A 165 20.12 15.39 19.95
C TYR A 165 18.67 15.36 20.44
N LEU A 166 18.09 14.18 20.65
CA LEU A 166 16.72 14.01 21.17
C LEU A 166 16.60 14.54 22.60
N VAL A 167 17.56 14.20 23.47
CA VAL A 167 17.62 14.74 24.85
C VAL A 167 17.73 16.26 24.81
N MET A 168 18.61 16.83 23.99
CA MET A 168 18.76 18.27 23.86
C MET A 168 17.47 18.95 23.34
N LYS A 169 16.76 18.33 22.40
CA LYS A 169 15.46 18.86 21.92
C LYS A 169 14.32 18.72 22.93
N LEU A 170 14.34 17.70 23.77
CA LEU A 170 13.38 17.53 24.86
C LEU A 170 13.64 18.57 25.97
N ASP A 171 14.90 18.82 26.30
CA ASP A 171 15.32 19.85 27.28
C ASP A 171 14.96 21.28 26.82
N ILE A 172 15.13 21.57 25.52
CA ILE A 172 14.74 22.85 24.92
C ILE A 172 13.21 23.04 24.95
N LYS A 173 12.43 21.95 24.82
CA LYS A 173 10.96 22.00 24.90
C LYS A 173 10.43 22.08 26.34
N GLN A 174 11.18 21.64 27.34
CA GLN A 174 10.79 21.77 28.76
C GLN A 174 11.18 23.09 29.40
N LYS A 175 12.11 23.84 28.78
CA LYS A 175 12.52 25.19 29.22
C LYS A 175 11.74 26.35 28.57
N ARG A 176 10.67 26.05 27.83
CA ARG A 176 9.78 27.04 27.21
C ARG A 176 8.34 26.75 27.64
#